data_AF-A0A378VUM3-F1
#
_entry.id   AF-A0A378VUM3-F1
#
_cell.length_a   1.000
_cell.length_b   1.000
_cell.length_c   1.000
_cell.angle_alpha   90.00
_cell.angle_beta   90.00
_cell.angle_gamma   90.00
#
_symmetry.space_group_name_H-M   'P 1'
#
loop_
_entity.id
_entity.type
_entity.pdbx_description
1 polymer ?
#
loop_
_entity_poly.entity_id
_entity_poly.type
_entity_poly.pdbx_seq_one_letter_code
_entity_poly.pdbx_strand_id
1 'polypeptide(L)'
;MSVCAVFVAGAWQYDRAAQYRRGYGAAMLEVSERLKAAAVEHAEHARKSSAAYQAQKAAREEKERVRYVQTLKIIEKPVYRNACFDADGVRELNAAVDDGG
;
A
#
# COMPACT_ATOMS: atom_id res chain seq x y z
N MET A 1 -48.65 51.84 15.60
CA MET A 1 -48.55 50.69 14.67
C MET A 1 -47.11 50.17 14.65
N SER A 2 -46.67 49.36 15.62
CA SER A 2 -45.27 48.86 15.57
C SER A 2 -45.04 47.55 16.32
N VAL A 3 -45.63 47.38 17.52
CA VAL A 3 -45.38 46.21 18.38
C VAL A 3 -45.87 44.88 17.75
N CYS A 4 -47.05 44.86 17.14
CA CYS A 4 -47.58 43.63 16.51
C CYS A 4 -46.72 43.13 15.33
N ALA A 5 -46.13 44.05 14.56
CA ALA A 5 -45.28 43.67 13.42
C ALA A 5 -43.99 42.97 13.89
N VAL A 6 -43.42 43.41 15.01
CA VAL A 6 -42.23 42.81 15.62
C VAL A 6 -42.53 41.40 16.15
N PHE A 7 -43.69 41.20 16.78
CA PHE A 7 -44.10 39.86 17.26
C PHE A 7 -44.32 38.88 16.10
N VAL A 8 -44.97 39.31 15.01
CA VAL A 8 -45.17 38.46 13.84
C VAL A 8 -43.84 38.12 13.16
N ALA A 9 -42.94 39.10 13.00
CA ALA A 9 -41.62 38.86 12.44
C ALA A 9 -40.77 37.92 13.31
N GLY A 10 -40.83 38.06 14.63
CA GLY A 10 -40.13 37.19 15.58
C GLY A 10 -40.64 35.74 15.53
N ALA A 11 -41.96 35.55 15.49
CA ALA A 11 -42.57 34.23 15.34
C ALA A 11 -42.19 33.57 14.01
N TRP A 12 -42.19 34.34 12.91
CA TRP A 12 -41.79 33.83 11.59
C TRP A 12 -40.31 33.45 11.52
N GLN A 13 -39.42 34.26 12.10
CA GLN A 13 -37.99 33.96 12.21
C GLN A 13 -37.74 32.69 13.01
N TYR A 14 -38.44 32.53 14.15
CA TYR A 14 -38.29 31.36 15.01
C TYR A 14 -38.75 30.07 14.32
N ASP A 15 -39.91 30.10 13.67
CA ASP A 15 -40.44 28.95 12.94
C ASP A 15 -39.51 28.55 11.78
N ARG A 16 -39.01 29.53 11.00
CA ARG A 16 -38.07 29.28 9.90
C ARG A 16 -36.75 28.71 10.39
N ALA A 17 -36.23 29.18 11.52
CA ALA A 17 -35.02 28.64 12.14
C ALA A 17 -35.23 27.21 12.67
N ALA A 18 -36.42 26.89 13.20
CA ALA A 18 -36.75 25.53 13.63
C ALA A 18 -36.83 24.57 12.44
N GLN A 19 -37.48 24.98 11.33
CA GLN A 19 -37.56 24.18 10.11
C GLN A 19 -36.18 23.94 9.47
N TYR A 20 -35.34 24.98 9.38
CA TYR A 20 -33.97 24.83 8.85
C TYR A 20 -33.12 23.85 9.67
N ARG A 21 -33.18 23.93 11.00
CA ARG A 21 -32.45 23.01 11.88
C ARG A 21 -32.88 21.55 11.71
N ARG A 22 -34.17 21.28 11.50
CA ARG A 22 -34.68 19.93 11.23
C ARG A 22 -34.17 19.38 9.90
N GLY A 23 -34.26 20.18 8.83
CA GLY A 23 -33.77 19.77 7.51
C GLY A 23 -32.25 19.58 7.48
N TYR A 24 -31.50 20.48 8.10
CA TYR A 24 -30.04 20.39 8.20
C TYR A 24 -29.59 19.15 8.98
N GLY A 25 -30.26 18.83 10.10
CA GLY A 25 -29.95 17.63 10.88
C GLY A 25 -30.17 16.34 10.08
N ALA A 26 -31.25 16.24 9.32
CA ALA A 26 -31.53 15.09 8.46
C ALA A 26 -30.47 14.94 7.34
N ALA A 27 -30.11 16.04 6.67
CA ALA A 27 -29.06 16.03 5.65
C ALA A 27 -27.68 15.68 6.23
N MET A 28 -27.35 16.19 7.42
CA MET A 28 -26.10 15.86 8.11
C MET A 28 -26.03 14.37 8.49
N LEU A 29 -27.14 13.79 8.96
CA LEU A 29 -27.22 12.36 9.27
C LEU A 29 -26.92 11.52 8.02
N GLU A 30 -27.60 11.79 6.91
CA GLU A 30 -27.41 11.08 5.65
C GLU A 30 -25.97 11.21 5.11
N VAL A 31 -25.41 12.42 5.10
CA VAL A 31 -24.02 12.65 4.68
C VAL A 31 -23.05 11.93 5.61
N SER A 32 -23.27 11.98 6.92
CA SER A 32 -22.40 11.32 7.90
C SER A 32 -22.45 9.80 7.77
N GLU A 33 -23.60 9.23 7.44
CA GLU A 33 -23.77 7.79 7.24
C GLU A 33 -23.03 7.33 5.99
N ARG A 34 -23.19 8.06 4.86
CA ARG A 34 -22.45 7.80 3.63
C ARG A 34 -20.94 7.93 3.84
N LEU A 35 -20.48 8.94 4.60
CA LEU A 35 -19.07 9.14 4.91
C LEU A 35 -18.51 8.01 5.78
N LYS A 36 -19.28 7.54 6.78
CA LYS A 36 -18.90 6.40 7.63
C LYS A 36 -18.80 5.11 6.81
N ALA A 37 -19.76 4.85 5.92
CA ALA A 37 -19.74 3.69 5.04
C ALA A 37 -18.50 3.70 4.13
N ALA A 38 -18.21 4.85 3.49
CA ALA A 38 -17.02 5.02 2.67
C ALA A 38 -15.73 4.87 3.49
N ALA A 39 -15.67 5.40 4.72
CA ALA A 39 -14.49 5.25 5.58
C ALA A 39 -14.21 3.78 5.96
N VAL A 40 -15.26 3.00 6.24
CA VAL A 40 -15.13 1.56 6.51
C VAL A 40 -14.66 0.81 5.26
N GLU A 41 -15.26 1.08 4.10
CA GLU A 41 -14.85 0.48 2.83
C GLU A 41 -13.38 0.79 2.50
N HIS A 42 -12.98 2.06 2.62
CA HIS A 42 -11.59 2.47 2.41
C HIS A 42 -10.63 1.82 3.41
N ALA A 43 -11.03 1.65 4.67
CA ALA A 43 -10.22 0.96 5.68
C ALA A 43 -10.08 -0.54 5.36
N GLU A 44 -11.16 -1.20 4.91
CA GLU A 44 -11.10 -2.60 4.46
C GLU A 44 -10.25 -2.76 3.21
N HIS A 45 -10.39 -1.86 2.23
CA HIS A 45 -9.60 -1.88 1.00
C HIS A 45 -8.11 -1.67 1.31
N ALA A 46 -7.78 -0.71 2.19
CA ALA A 46 -6.41 -0.48 2.65
C ALA A 46 -5.83 -1.69 3.41
N ARG A 47 -6.65 -2.39 4.21
CA ARG A 47 -6.25 -3.64 4.87
C ARG A 47 -6.00 -4.77 3.86
N LYS A 48 -6.89 -4.96 2.89
CA LYS A 48 -6.75 -5.96 1.83
C LYS A 48 -5.52 -5.68 0.96
N SER A 49 -5.30 -4.43 0.57
CA SER A 49 -4.13 -4.04 -0.23
C SER A 49 -2.83 -4.19 0.55
N SER A 50 -2.81 -3.84 1.84
CA SER A 50 -1.65 -4.04 2.70
C SER A 50 -1.34 -5.52 2.91
N ALA A 51 -2.34 -6.35 3.18
CA ALA A 51 -2.16 -7.79 3.33
C ALA A 51 -1.66 -8.44 2.03
N ALA A 52 -2.23 -8.07 0.88
CA ALA A 52 -1.78 -8.52 -0.42
C ALA A 52 -0.35 -8.09 -0.72
N TYR A 53 0.02 -6.84 -0.40
CA TYR A 53 1.37 -6.32 -0.57
C TYR A 53 2.38 -7.07 0.30
N GLN A 54 2.06 -7.32 1.57
CA GLN A 54 2.92 -8.08 2.48
C GLN A 54 3.08 -9.54 2.03
N ALA A 55 2.00 -10.18 1.56
CA ALA A 55 2.08 -11.54 1.03
C ALA A 55 2.93 -11.62 -0.26
N GLN A 56 2.77 -10.66 -1.17
CA GLN A 56 3.62 -10.60 -2.37
C GLN A 56 5.09 -10.29 -2.05
N LYS A 57 5.34 -9.42 -1.06
CA LYS A 57 6.71 -9.13 -0.58
C LYS A 57 7.36 -10.38 0.02
N ALA A 58 6.64 -11.12 0.87
CA ALA A 58 7.12 -12.36 1.47
C ALA A 58 7.43 -13.44 0.40
N ALA A 59 6.54 -13.62 -0.59
CA ALA A 59 6.77 -14.55 -1.69
C ALA A 59 7.96 -14.13 -2.58
N ARG A 60 8.22 -12.83 -2.72
CA ARG A 60 9.38 -12.32 -3.48
C ARG A 60 10.68 -12.57 -2.72
N GLU A 61 10.71 -12.25 -1.43
CA GLU A 61 11.88 -12.48 -0.57
C GLU A 61 12.23 -13.98 -0.46
N GLU A 62 11.22 -14.86 -0.40
CA GLU A 62 11.44 -16.31 -0.39
C GLU A 62 12.02 -16.81 -1.72
N LYS A 63 11.49 -16.34 -2.86
CA LYS A 63 12.00 -16.69 -4.20
C LYS A 63 13.42 -16.16 -4.43
N GLU A 64 13.76 -14.99 -3.90
CA GLU A 64 15.13 -14.42 -3.98
C GLU A 64 16.12 -15.28 -3.20
N ARG A 65 15.79 -15.64 -1.95
CA ARG A 65 16.66 -16.45 -1.10
C ARG A 65 16.96 -17.82 -1.72
N VAL A 66 15.98 -18.46 -2.34
CA VAL A 66 16.20 -19.75 -3.04
C VAL A 66 17.16 -19.58 -4.22
N ARG A 67 17.04 -18.49 -4.99
CA ARG A 67 17.93 -18.23 -6.12
C ARG A 67 19.38 -18.02 -5.67
N TYR A 68 19.63 -17.25 -4.61
CA TYR A 68 20.99 -17.05 -4.09
C TYR A 68 21.61 -18.35 -3.51
N VAL A 69 20.83 -19.16 -2.79
CA VAL A 69 21.31 -20.43 -2.22
C VAL A 69 21.60 -21.47 -3.31
N GLN A 70 20.85 -21.51 -4.40
CA GLN A 70 21.14 -22.42 -5.52
C GLN A 70 22.36 -21.96 -6.32
N THR A 71 22.51 -20.67 -6.64
CA THR A 71 23.65 -20.21 -7.45
C THR A 71 24.98 -20.25 -6.68
N LEU A 72 24.97 -19.99 -5.36
CA LEU A 72 26.18 -20.12 -4.53
C LEU A 72 26.59 -21.58 -4.27
N LYS A 73 25.66 -22.53 -4.36
CA LYS A 73 25.95 -23.97 -4.14
C LYS A 73 26.50 -24.70 -5.36
N ILE A 74 26.41 -24.13 -6.56
CA ILE A 74 26.94 -24.77 -7.78
C ILE A 74 28.45 -24.48 -7.96
N ILE A 75 29.02 -23.54 -7.20
CA ILE A 75 30.44 -23.18 -7.30
C ILE A 75 31.10 -23.39 -5.94
N GLU A 76 31.78 -24.51 -5.78
CA GLU A 76 32.40 -24.90 -4.52
C GLU A 76 33.53 -23.93 -4.08
N LYS A 77 34.19 -23.26 -5.03
CA LYS A 77 35.24 -22.24 -4.78
C LYS A 77 35.28 -21.14 -5.87
N PRO A 78 34.60 -20.00 -5.72
CA PRO A 78 34.69 -18.90 -6.69
C PRO A 78 36.05 -18.21 -6.60
N VAL A 79 36.84 -18.25 -7.69
CA VAL A 79 38.11 -17.53 -7.80
C VAL A 79 37.91 -16.29 -8.65
N TYR A 80 37.93 -15.11 -8.03
CA TYR A 80 37.83 -13.83 -8.74
C TYR A 80 39.23 -13.33 -9.14
N ARG A 81 39.49 -13.21 -10.44
CA ARG A 81 40.73 -12.63 -10.99
C ARG A 81 40.38 -11.56 -12.02
N ASN A 82 40.89 -10.34 -11.81
CA ASN A 82 40.78 -9.22 -12.75
C ASN A 82 41.83 -9.32 -13.87
N ALA A 83 41.96 -10.49 -14.49
CA ALA A 83 42.88 -10.74 -15.60
C ALA A 83 42.08 -11.23 -16.80
N CYS A 84 42.40 -10.73 -18.00
CA CYS A 84 41.81 -11.21 -19.23
C CYS A 84 42.51 -12.53 -19.62
N PHE A 85 41.78 -13.64 -19.57
CA PHE A 85 42.26 -14.91 -20.11
C PHE A 85 41.80 -15.04 -21.56
N ASP A 86 42.72 -15.39 -22.45
CA ASP A 86 42.40 -15.81 -23.81
C ASP A 86 41.89 -17.27 -23.81
N ALA A 87 41.44 -17.77 -24.96
CA ALA A 87 40.86 -19.11 -25.07
C ALA A 87 41.85 -20.21 -24.64
N ASP A 88 43.15 -19.98 -24.86
CA ASP A 88 44.20 -20.92 -24.47
C ASP A 88 44.48 -20.84 -22.95
N GLY A 89 44.51 -19.65 -22.35
CA GLY A 89 44.65 -19.46 -20.91
C GLY A 89 43.47 -20.04 -20.11
N VAL A 90 42.25 -20.03 -20.65
CA VAL A 90 41.09 -20.71 -20.04
C VAL A 90 41.26 -22.24 -20.08
N ARG A 91 41.81 -22.80 -21.16
CA ARG A 91 42.05 -24.25 -21.28
C ARG A 91 43.10 -24.74 -20.29
N GLU A 92 44.20 -24.02 -20.15
CA GLU A 92 45.27 -24.36 -19.21
C GLU A 92 44.76 -24.32 -17.76
N LEU A 93 43.93 -23.32 -17.44
CA LEU A 93 43.35 -23.19 -16.10
C LEU A 93 42.37 -24.32 -15.78
N ASN A 94 41.54 -24.74 -16.75
CA ASN A 94 40.67 -25.90 -16.57
C ASN A 94 41.48 -27.20 -16.41
N ALA A 95 42.56 -27.39 -17.16
CA ALA A 95 43.43 -28.56 -17.03
C ALA A 95 44.13 -28.62 -15.66
N ALA A 96 44.63 -27.48 -15.17
CA ALA A 96 45.28 -27.39 -13.86
C ALA A 96 44.31 -27.62 -12.68
N VAL A 97 43.01 -27.36 -12.86
CA VAL A 97 41.98 -27.68 -11.86
C VAL A 97 41.65 -29.17 -11.88
N ASP A 98 41.62 -29.82 -13.04
CA ASP A 98 41.33 -31.25 -13.18
C ASP A 98 42.49 -32.15 -12.67
N ASP A 99 43.75 -31.71 -12.80
CA ASP A 99 44.94 -32.47 -12.37
C ASP A 99 45.33 -32.25 -10.88
N GLY A 100 44.71 -31.31 -10.19
CA GLY A 100 45.13 -30.81 -8.87
C GLY A 100 44.17 -31.06 -7.69
N GLY A 101 43.25 -32.02 -7.82
CA GLY A 101 42.29 -32.41 -6.77
C GLY A 101 42.90 -33.21 -5.62
#